data_AF-A0ABD5DW94-F1
#
_entry.id   AF-A0ABD5DW94-F1
#
_cell.length_a   1.000
_cell.length_b   1.000
_cell.length_c   1.000
_cell.angle_alpha   90.00
_cell.angle_beta   90.00
_cell.angle_gamma   90.00
#
_symmetry.space_group_name_H-M   'P 1'
#
loop_
_entity.id
_entity.type
_entity.pdbx_description
1 polymer ?
#
loop_
_entity_poly.entity_id
_entity_poly.type
_entity_poly.pdbx_seq_one_letter_code
_entity_poly.pdbx_strand_id
1 'polypeptide(L)'
;PEPLGFKMIEWAGVHTGDSVLEPSAGDGAIGRFVPQDVELTMIEPTESLASRAQMANTGAKVIVDTFESLESLNKYHAIVMNPPFGHAGTLAIQHIKKAFGHLY
;
A
#
# COMPACT_ATOMS: atom_id res chain seq x y z
N PRO A 1 0.84 22.77 -4.48
CA PRO A 1 1.65 21.80 -3.71
C PRO A 1 1.67 20.45 -4.43
N GLU A 2 2.84 19.82 -4.60
CA GLU A 2 2.88 18.45 -5.12
C GLU A 2 2.15 17.50 -4.14
N PRO A 3 1.33 16.55 -4.63
CA PRO A 3 0.65 15.59 -3.76
C PRO A 3 1.66 14.77 -2.94
N LEU A 4 1.43 14.61 -1.63
CA LEU A 4 2.31 13.82 -0.76
C LEU A 4 2.53 12.40 -1.28
N GLY A 5 1.49 11.76 -1.81
CA GLY A 5 1.58 10.41 -2.38
C GLY A 5 2.63 10.29 -3.50
N PHE A 6 2.78 11.33 -4.34
CA PHE A 6 3.80 11.35 -5.38
C PHE A 6 5.22 11.33 -4.77
N LYS A 7 5.46 12.14 -3.73
CA LYS A 7 6.74 12.14 -3.01
C LYS A 7 7.00 10.84 -2.26
N MET A 8 5.97 10.17 -1.75
CA MET A 8 6.12 8.87 -1.11
C MET A 8 6.62 7.80 -2.10
N ILE A 9 6.08 7.78 -3.33
CA ILE A 9 6.58 6.88 -4.39
C ILE A 9 8.01 7.23 -4.79
N GLU A 10 8.32 8.52 -4.95
CA GLU A 10 9.67 8.98 -5.27
C GLU A 10 10.70 8.58 -4.19
N TRP A 11 10.38 8.79 -2.91
CA TRP A 11 11.25 8.41 -1.80
C TRP A 11 11.36 6.90 -1.58
N ALA A 12 10.32 6.15 -1.92
CA ALA A 12 10.35 4.70 -1.90
C ALA A 12 11.29 4.12 -2.97
N GLY A 13 11.70 4.94 -3.97
CA GLY A 13 12.61 4.52 -5.02
C GLY A 13 12.02 3.40 -5.88
N VAL A 14 10.73 3.49 -6.20
CA VAL A 14 10.03 2.51 -7.03
C VAL A 14 10.50 2.60 -8.48
N HIS A 15 10.85 1.47 -9.08
CA HIS A 15 11.26 1.33 -10.46
C HIS A 15 10.37 0.35 -11.23
N THR A 16 10.44 0.41 -12.56
CA THR A 16 9.84 -0.57 -13.47
C THR A 16 10.17 -2.00 -13.06
N GLY A 17 9.15 -2.87 -13.00
CA GLY A 17 9.31 -4.28 -12.63
C GLY A 17 9.29 -4.56 -11.12
N ASP A 18 9.22 -3.52 -10.28
CA ASP A 18 9.06 -3.72 -8.84
C ASP A 18 7.66 -4.27 -8.52
N SER A 19 7.59 -5.14 -7.53
CA SER A 19 6.37 -5.42 -6.77
C SER A 19 6.23 -4.44 -5.60
N VAL A 20 5.11 -3.72 -5.53
CA VAL A 20 4.85 -2.68 -4.51
C VAL A 20 3.60 -3.03 -3.71
N LEU A 21 3.64 -2.77 -2.40
CA LEU A 21 2.49 -2.95 -1.51
C LEU A 21 2.01 -1.60 -0.95
N GLU A 22 0.71 -1.35 -1.05
CA GLU A 22 -0.01 -0.30 -0.32
C GLU A 22 -1.00 -0.94 0.68
N PRO A 23 -0.61 -1.16 1.94
CA PRO A 23 -1.53 -1.59 2.98
C PRO A 23 -2.37 -0.41 3.47
N SER A 24 -3.60 -0.69 3.90
CA SER A 24 -4.57 0.35 4.32
C SER A 24 -4.79 1.39 3.22
N ALA A 25 -5.03 0.89 2.00
CA ALA A 25 -5.03 1.70 0.78
C ALA A 25 -6.14 2.76 0.72
N GLY A 26 -7.21 2.63 1.51
CA GLY A 26 -8.34 3.55 1.46
C GLY A 26 -8.93 3.62 0.05
N ASP A 27 -9.05 4.83 -0.50
CA ASP A 27 -9.53 5.06 -1.87
C ASP A 27 -8.43 5.03 -2.95
N GLY A 28 -7.21 4.60 -2.60
CA GLY A 28 -6.06 4.55 -3.51
C GLY A 28 -5.44 5.92 -3.78
N ALA A 29 -5.33 6.76 -2.73
CA ALA A 29 -4.71 8.07 -2.81
C ALA A 29 -3.21 8.06 -3.12
N ILE A 30 -2.47 7.03 -2.67
CA ILE A 30 -1.03 6.92 -2.90
C ILE A 30 -0.77 6.08 -4.17
N GLY A 31 -1.42 4.92 -4.29
CA GLY A 31 -1.26 3.98 -5.40
C GLY A 31 -1.43 4.57 -6.78
N ARG A 32 -2.24 5.64 -6.92
CA ARG A 32 -2.46 6.32 -8.22
C ARG A 32 -1.20 6.96 -8.81
N PHE A 33 -0.16 7.14 -8.00
CA PHE A 33 1.14 7.69 -8.41
C PHE A 33 2.17 6.61 -8.71
N VAL A 34 1.83 5.33 -8.50
CA VAL A 34 2.70 4.20 -8.85
C VAL A 34 2.78 4.08 -10.38
N PRO A 35 3.99 3.89 -10.95
CA PRO A 35 4.16 3.66 -12.38
C PRO A 35 3.33 2.47 -12.91
N GLN A 36 2.93 2.51 -14.18
CA GLN A 36 2.04 1.49 -14.79
C GLN A 36 2.71 0.12 -14.98
N ASP A 37 4.03 0.08 -14.94
CA ASP A 37 4.90 -1.06 -15.17
C ASP A 37 5.40 -1.71 -13.87
N VAL A 38 4.68 -1.45 -12.78
CA VAL A 38 4.91 -1.95 -11.42
C VAL A 38 3.74 -2.85 -11.02
N GLU A 39 4.04 -3.95 -10.33
CA GLU A 39 3.01 -4.81 -9.76
C GLU A 39 2.52 -4.24 -8.42
N LEU A 40 1.49 -3.38 -8.48
CA LEU A 40 0.88 -2.80 -7.29
C LEU A 40 -0.13 -3.78 -6.65
N THR A 41 0.10 -4.16 -5.40
CA THR A 41 -0.88 -4.80 -4.52
C THR A 41 -1.41 -3.80 -3.50
N MET A 42 -2.72 -3.72 -3.36
CA MET A 42 -3.40 -2.85 -2.40
C MET A 42 -4.22 -3.71 -1.44
N ILE A 43 -4.20 -3.38 -0.14
CA ILE A 43 -5.01 -4.08 0.86
C ILE A 43 -5.92 -3.08 1.55
N GLU A 44 -7.23 -3.30 1.46
CA GLU A 44 -8.24 -2.44 2.07
C GLU A 44 -9.43 -3.29 2.58
N PRO A 45 -9.69 -3.34 3.90
CA PRO A 45 -10.75 -4.18 4.45
C PRO A 45 -12.16 -3.68 4.12
N THR A 46 -12.32 -2.41 3.76
CA THR A 46 -13.64 -1.83 3.47
C THR A 46 -13.99 -1.98 1.99
N GLU A 47 -14.95 -2.84 1.65
CA GLU A 47 -15.35 -3.12 0.25
C GLU A 47 -15.61 -1.86 -0.59
N SER A 48 -16.26 -0.86 -0.01
CA SER A 48 -16.58 0.39 -0.71
C SER A 48 -15.36 1.24 -1.02
N LEU A 49 -14.33 1.22 -0.16
CA LEU A 49 -13.05 1.88 -0.39
C LEU A 49 -12.19 1.07 -1.36
N ALA A 50 -12.12 -0.25 -1.19
CA ALA A 50 -11.43 -1.15 -2.11
C ALA A 50 -11.95 -1.03 -3.55
N SER A 51 -13.28 -0.92 -3.73
CA SER A 51 -13.89 -0.69 -5.04
C SER A 51 -13.43 0.65 -5.66
N ARG A 52 -13.34 1.71 -4.85
CA ARG A 52 -12.84 3.02 -5.31
C ARG A 52 -11.34 2.97 -5.63
N ALA A 53 -10.56 2.28 -4.81
CA ALA A 53 -9.14 2.06 -5.05
C ALA A 53 -8.91 1.31 -6.36
N GLN A 54 -9.68 0.27 -6.65
CA GLN A 54 -9.61 -0.47 -7.91
C GLN A 54 -9.97 0.41 -9.12
N MET A 55 -10.99 1.27 -8.99
CA MET A 55 -11.36 2.23 -10.04
C MET A 55 -10.27 3.28 -10.28
N ALA A 56 -9.61 3.75 -9.22
CA ALA A 56 -8.51 4.71 -9.32
C ALA A 56 -7.21 4.07 -9.85
N ASN A 57 -7.06 2.75 -9.70
CA ASN A 57 -5.85 1.99 -9.98
C ASN A 57 -6.18 0.72 -10.77
N THR A 58 -6.53 0.87 -12.06
CA THR A 58 -7.05 -0.24 -12.88
C THR A 58 -6.09 -1.41 -13.09
N GLY A 59 -4.79 -1.18 -12.96
CA GLY A 59 -3.75 -2.23 -13.05
C GLY A 59 -3.39 -2.88 -11.71
N ALA A 60 -3.91 -2.37 -10.59
CA ALA A 60 -3.56 -2.87 -9.27
C ALA A 60 -4.34 -4.13 -8.88
N LYS A 61 -3.69 -5.02 -8.13
CA LYS A 61 -4.32 -6.12 -7.41
C LYS A 61 -4.88 -5.61 -6.09
N VAL A 62 -6.19 -5.41 -6.02
CA VAL A 62 -6.86 -5.00 -4.76
C VAL A 62 -7.36 -6.21 -4.00
N ILE A 63 -6.95 -6.35 -2.73
CA ILE A 63 -7.34 -7.42 -1.82
C ILE A 63 -8.24 -6.82 -0.73
N VAL A 64 -9.46 -7.36 -0.61
CA VAL A 64 -10.41 -6.96 0.44
C VAL A 64 -10.15 -7.79 1.69
N ASP A 65 -9.19 -7.35 2.50
CA ASP A 65 -8.80 -7.98 3.77
C ASP A 65 -8.08 -6.96 4.66
N THR A 66 -7.77 -7.34 5.89
CA THR A 66 -6.87 -6.58 6.76
C THR A 66 -5.41 -6.81 6.38
N PHE A 67 -4.55 -5.82 6.60
CA PHE A 67 -3.11 -5.99 6.36
C PHE A 67 -2.53 -7.06 7.27
N GLU A 68 -3.05 -7.18 8.49
CA GLU A 68 -2.70 -8.17 9.48
C GLU A 68 -2.86 -9.61 8.99
N SER A 69 -3.82 -9.87 8.08
CA SER A 69 -4.04 -11.18 7.46
C SER A 69 -3.00 -11.55 6.40
N LEU A 70 -2.24 -10.58 5.84
CA LEU A 70 -1.29 -10.87 4.77
C LEU A 70 -0.13 -11.76 5.27
N GLU A 71 0.10 -12.88 4.60
CA GLU A 71 1.18 -13.80 4.96
C GLU A 71 2.56 -13.19 4.65
N SER A 72 3.52 -13.35 5.57
CA SER A 72 4.89 -12.80 5.44
C SER A 72 5.72 -13.39 4.31
N LEU A 73 5.23 -14.45 3.65
CA LEU A 73 5.82 -15.01 2.43
C LEU A 73 5.62 -14.10 1.22
N ASN A 74 4.60 -13.22 1.23
CA ASN A 74 4.41 -12.21 0.20
C ASN A 74 5.47 -11.11 0.38
N LYS A 75 6.38 -11.00 -0.60
CA LYS A 75 7.50 -10.07 -0.59
C LYS A 75 7.34 -8.97 -1.63
N TYR A 76 7.82 -7.77 -1.30
CA TYR A 76 7.69 -6.57 -2.10
C TYR A 76 8.99 -5.77 -2.05
N HIS A 77 9.30 -5.04 -3.13
CA HIS A 77 10.49 -4.21 -3.25
C HIS A 77 10.31 -2.89 -2.49
N ALA A 78 9.08 -2.37 -2.48
CA ALA A 78 8.73 -1.19 -1.71
C ALA A 78 7.35 -1.33 -1.07
N ILE A 79 7.18 -0.67 0.07
CA ILE A 79 5.91 -0.59 0.78
C ILE A 79 5.66 0.87 1.10
N VAL A 80 4.52 1.38 0.64
CA VAL A 80 4.09 2.76 0.87
C VAL A 80 2.75 2.73 1.59
N MET A 81 2.63 3.44 2.70
CA MET A 81 1.50 3.26 3.60
C MET A 81 1.15 4.52 4.37
N ASN A 82 -0.13 4.68 4.66
CA ASN A 82 -0.64 5.57 5.69
C ASN A 82 -1.30 4.73 6.79
N PRO A 83 -0.53 4.23 7.77
CA PRO A 83 -1.06 3.30 8.76
C PRO A 83 -2.18 3.92 9.60
N PRO A 84 -3.14 3.12 10.08
CA PRO A 84 -4.10 3.57 11.07
C PRO A 84 -3.39 3.89 12.39
N PHE A 85 -3.52 5.13 12.87
CA PHE A 85 -2.82 5.58 14.08
C PHE A 85 -3.38 5.01 15.40
N GLY A 86 -4.60 4.46 15.40
CA GLY A 86 -5.22 3.83 16.56
C GLY A 86 -5.21 4.69 17.84
N HIS A 87 -5.49 4.07 19.00
CA HIS A 87 -5.28 4.73 20.29
C HIS A 87 -3.78 4.62 20.66
N ALA A 88 -3.15 5.77 20.94
CA ALA A 88 -1.75 5.88 21.35
C ALA A 88 -0.68 5.39 20.35
N GLY A 89 -0.98 5.26 19.04
CA GLY A 89 0.03 4.96 18.02
C GLY A 89 0.48 3.50 17.91
N THR A 90 0.02 2.62 18.82
CA THR A 90 0.45 1.22 18.88
C THR A 90 0.15 0.45 17.58
N LEU A 91 -1.01 0.71 16.98
CA LEU A 91 -1.42 0.03 15.75
C LEU A 91 -0.52 0.41 14.56
N ALA A 92 -0.16 1.69 14.43
CA ALA A 92 0.77 2.14 13.40
C ALA A 92 2.16 1.51 13.54
N ILE A 93 2.66 1.37 14.77
CA ILE A 93 3.95 0.69 15.03
C ILE A 93 3.87 -0.78 14.63
N GLN A 94 2.77 -1.48 14.91
CA GLN A 94 2.58 -2.88 14.51
C GLN A 94 2.54 -3.04 12.99
N HIS A 95 1.84 -2.14 12.29
CA HIS A 95 1.80 -2.11 10.83
C HIS A 95 3.19 -1.88 10.25
N ILE A 96 3.94 -0.90 10.75
CA ILE A 96 5.32 -0.63 10.30
C ILE A 96 6.21 -1.86 10.52
N LYS A 97 6.16 -2.48 11.70
CA LYS A 97 6.93 -3.70 12.00
C LYS A 97 6.58 -4.84 11.05
N LYS A 98 5.30 -5.04 10.77
CA LYS A 98 4.84 -6.07 9.83
C LYS A 98 5.31 -5.76 8.40
N ALA A 99 5.21 -4.51 7.96
CA ALA A 99 5.68 -4.06 6.65
C ALA A 99 7.16 -4.40 6.42
N PHE A 100 8.03 -4.15 7.41
CA PHE A 100 9.44 -4.59 7.29
C PHE A 100 9.60 -6.10 7.07
N GLY A 101 8.68 -6.92 7.59
CA GLY A 101 8.65 -8.36 7.34
C GLY A 101 8.27 -8.76 5.91
N HIS A 102 7.73 -7.83 5.11
CA HIS A 102 7.32 -8.04 3.72
C HIS A 102 8.31 -7.48 2.70
N LEU A 103 9.40 -6.81 3.11
CA LEU A 103 10.45 -6.39 2.19
C LEU A 103 11.34 -7.58 1.78
N TYR A 104 11.87 -7.54 0.54
CA TYR A 104 12.91 -8.46 0.05
C TYR A 104 14.22 -8.34 0.84
#